data_AF-A0A0C9Z4I3-F1
#
_entry.id   AF-A0A0C9Z4I3-F1
#
_cell.length_a   1.000
_cell.length_b   1.000
_cell.length_c   1.000
_cell.angle_alpha   90.00
_cell.angle_beta   90.00
_cell.angle_gamma   90.00
#
_symmetry.space_group_name_H-M   'P 1'
#
loop_
_entity.id
_entity.type
_entity.pdbx_description
1 polymer ?
#
loop_
_entity_poly.entity_id
_entity_poly.type
_entity_poly.pdbx_seq_one_letter_code
_entity_poly.pdbx_strand_id
1 'polypeptide(L)'
;MSTSGIYAVPKLTEKNWIEFKTKTVMSLTARGLNRHLDGTVKAPQPLPRTPDGKKILLHDKLTEATETDIETNLTLLDAHAQKEALAIQQLYATVPNTVMIQVQNKRSVSAIWRAICFIYEGKSDMVQVDTRARLQSM
;
A
#
# COMPACT_ATOMS: atom_id res chain seq x y z
N MET A 1 -7.03 22.15 11.84
CA MET A 1 -6.81 22.73 10.49
C MET A 1 -7.22 21.70 9.47
N SER A 2 -8.19 21.98 8.61
CA SER A 2 -8.56 21.09 7.51
C SER A 2 -7.44 21.05 6.47
N THR A 3 -6.69 19.96 6.45
CA THR A 3 -5.59 19.66 5.50
C THR A 3 -6.12 19.21 4.12
N SER A 4 -7.40 19.39 3.84
CA SER A 4 -8.16 18.64 2.83
C SER A 4 -7.74 18.91 1.37
N GLY A 5 -6.98 19.97 1.09
CA GLY A 5 -6.52 20.28 -0.27
C GLY A 5 -5.12 19.75 -0.64
N ILE A 6 -4.17 19.73 0.31
CA ILE A 6 -2.74 19.53 -0.01
C ILE A 6 -2.45 18.09 -0.46
N TYR A 7 -3.19 17.13 0.08
CA TYR A 7 -3.03 15.70 -0.20
C TYR A 7 -4.11 15.14 -1.13
N ALA A 8 -4.88 16.02 -1.79
CA ALA A 8 -5.99 15.61 -2.63
C ALA A 8 -5.50 14.79 -3.83
N VAL A 9 -5.85 13.51 -3.82
CA VAL A 9 -5.64 12.60 -4.95
C VAL A 9 -6.92 12.58 -5.78
N PRO A 10 -6.87 12.83 -7.10
CA PRO A 10 -8.06 12.78 -7.94
C PRO A 10 -8.62 11.36 -8.00
N LYS A 11 -9.92 11.22 -8.31
CA LYS A 11 -10.45 9.92 -8.68
C LYS A 11 -9.75 9.43 -9.95
N LEU A 12 -9.33 8.17 -9.97
CA LEU A 12 -8.68 7.55 -11.12
C LEU A 12 -9.68 7.30 -12.25
N THR A 13 -9.27 7.69 -13.44
CA THR A 13 -9.95 7.49 -14.72
C THR A 13 -8.93 6.99 -15.75
N GLU A 14 -9.40 6.52 -16.91
CA GLU A 14 -8.53 6.07 -18.00
C GLU A 14 -7.63 7.20 -18.57
N LYS A 15 -7.96 8.48 -18.34
CA LYS A 15 -7.27 9.63 -18.95
C LYS A 15 -6.26 10.31 -18.03
N ASN A 16 -6.36 10.13 -16.72
CA ASN A 16 -5.56 10.87 -15.74
C ASN A 16 -4.54 10.00 -15.00
N TRP A 17 -4.14 8.86 -15.56
CA TRP A 17 -3.23 7.90 -14.90
C TRP A 17 -1.94 8.57 -14.39
N ILE A 18 -1.26 9.37 -15.22
CA ILE A 18 0.00 10.01 -14.85
C ILE A 18 -0.17 10.98 -13.67
N GLU A 19 -1.23 11.79 -13.68
CA GLU A 19 -1.54 12.71 -12.59
C GLU A 19 -1.92 11.96 -11.31
N PHE A 20 -2.81 10.97 -11.42
CA PHE A 20 -3.23 10.12 -10.32
C PHE A 20 -2.03 9.44 -9.66
N LYS A 21 -1.15 8.83 -10.47
CA LYS A 21 0.03 8.13 -9.99
C LYS A 21 0.95 9.09 -9.21
N THR A 22 1.25 10.23 -9.81
CA THR A 22 2.12 11.27 -9.23
C THR A 22 1.55 11.77 -7.89
N LYS A 23 0.28 12.16 -7.86
CA LYS A 23 -0.36 12.69 -6.65
C LYS A 23 -0.51 11.63 -5.55
N THR A 24 -0.77 10.38 -5.91
CA THR A 24 -0.83 9.27 -4.94
C THR A 24 0.51 9.05 -4.25
N VAL A 25 1.60 8.96 -5.02
CA VAL A 25 2.95 8.78 -4.48
C VAL A 25 3.32 9.95 -3.57
N MET A 26 3.10 11.19 -4.00
CA MET A 26 3.41 12.38 -3.19
C MET A 26 2.56 12.44 -1.90
N SER A 27 1.26 12.18 -2.00
CA SER A 27 0.34 12.18 -0.86
C SER A 27 0.73 11.14 0.20
N LEU A 28 1.04 9.90 -0.21
CA LEU A 28 1.49 8.86 0.72
C LEU A 28 2.90 9.13 1.26
N THR A 29 3.79 9.69 0.45
CA THR A 29 5.14 10.07 0.87
C THR A 29 5.11 11.14 1.95
N ALA A 30 4.31 12.19 1.76
CA ALA A 30 4.16 13.26 2.74
C ALA A 30 3.56 12.78 4.08
N ARG A 31 2.85 11.64 4.07
CA ARG A 31 2.32 10.97 5.26
C ARG A 31 3.27 9.91 5.84
N GLY A 32 4.50 9.79 5.31
CA GLY A 32 5.50 8.82 5.77
C GLY A 32 5.22 7.37 5.35
N LEU A 33 4.35 7.15 4.36
CA LEU A 33 3.90 5.82 3.93
C LEU A 33 4.62 5.30 2.68
N ASN A 34 5.64 6.01 2.17
CA ASN A 34 6.34 5.62 0.94
C ASN A 34 6.90 4.18 1.00
N ARG A 35 7.46 3.79 2.15
CA ARG A 35 8.02 2.44 2.35
C ARG A 35 6.98 1.32 2.33
N HIS A 36 5.73 1.63 2.64
CA HIS A 36 4.61 0.68 2.47
C HIS A 36 4.22 0.55 1.00
N LEU A 37 4.29 1.65 0.25
CA LEU A 37 3.97 1.72 -1.17
C LEU A 37 4.98 0.97 -2.06
N ASP A 38 6.27 1.20 -1.84
CA ASP A 38 7.35 0.52 -2.57
C ASP A 38 7.64 -0.90 -2.05
N GLY A 39 7.14 -1.24 -0.86
CA GLY A 39 7.29 -2.54 -0.22
C GLY A 39 8.64 -2.75 0.47
N THR A 40 9.38 -1.68 0.77
CA THR A 40 10.65 -1.74 1.51
C THR A 40 10.49 -1.73 3.02
N VAL A 41 9.28 -1.48 3.53
CA VAL A 41 8.98 -1.57 4.97
C VAL A 41 9.17 -3.01 5.45
N LYS A 42 9.93 -3.18 6.53
CA LYS A 42 10.05 -4.47 7.22
C LYS A 42 8.83 -4.65 8.11
N ALA A 43 7.97 -5.61 7.77
CA ALA A 43 6.83 -5.97 8.60
C ALA A 43 7.33 -6.55 9.94
N PRO A 44 6.90 -6.01 11.09
CA PRO A 44 7.21 -6.60 12.38
C PRO A 44 6.64 -8.01 12.45
N GLN A 45 7.38 -8.91 13.10
CA GLN A 45 6.96 -10.29 13.32
C GLN A 45 6.41 -10.40 14.74
N PRO A 46 5.31 -11.15 14.96
CA PRO A 46 4.88 -11.50 16.29
C PRO A 46 5.98 -12.23 17.06
N LEU A 47 6.09 -11.95 18.36
CA LEU A 47 6.98 -12.72 19.23
C LEU A 47 6.59 -14.21 19.22
N PRO A 48 7.58 -15.12 19.13
CA PRO A 48 7.33 -16.56 19.16
C PRO A 48 6.78 -17.01 20.51
N ARG A 49 6.01 -18.09 20.50
CA ARG A 49 5.53 -18.76 21.72
C ARG A 49 6.20 -20.12 21.88
N THR A 50 6.31 -20.59 23.12
CA THR A 50 6.74 -21.96 23.41
C THR A 50 5.76 -22.98 22.81
N PRO A 51 6.19 -24.22 22.52
CA PRO A 51 5.31 -25.26 21.95
C PRO A 51 4.08 -25.57 22.81
N ASP A 52 4.19 -25.41 24.13
CA ASP A 52 3.09 -25.57 25.09
C ASP A 52 2.20 -24.31 25.20
N GLY A 53 2.55 -23.23 24.49
CA GLY A 53 1.81 -21.97 24.42
C GLY A 53 1.82 -21.12 25.68
N LYS A 54 2.51 -21.55 26.75
CA LYS A 54 2.47 -20.90 28.06
C LYS A 54 3.31 -19.64 28.16
N LYS A 55 4.39 -19.55 27.38
CA LYS A 55 5.35 -18.44 27.45
C LYS A 55 5.53 -17.78 26.10
N ILE A 56 5.73 -16.47 26.13
CA ILE A 56 6.15 -15.67 24.97
C ILE A 56 7.66 -15.47 25.08
N LEU A 57 8.35 -15.66 23.97
CA LEU A 57 9.81 -15.60 23.89
C LEU A 57 10.24 -14.40 23.03
N LEU A 58 11.44 -13.89 23.25
CA LEU A 58 12.09 -12.98 22.32
C LEU A 58 12.37 -13.68 20.99
N HIS A 59 12.76 -12.91 19.97
CA HIS A 59 13.05 -13.46 18.64
C HIS A 59 14.25 -14.42 18.60
N ASP A 60 15.09 -14.45 19.65
CA ASP A 60 16.14 -15.46 19.83
C ASP A 60 15.58 -16.86 20.14
N LYS A 61 14.29 -16.97 20.50
CA LYS A 61 13.58 -18.19 20.92
C LYS A 61 14.16 -18.85 22.17
N LEU A 62 14.98 -18.14 22.94
CA LEU A 62 15.65 -18.66 24.14
C LEU A 62 15.22 -17.87 25.38
N THR A 63 15.04 -16.56 25.23
CA THR A 63 14.75 -15.66 26.34
C THR A 63 13.25 -15.44 26.47
N GLU A 64 12.71 -15.56 27.69
CA GLU A 64 11.31 -15.21 27.96
C GLU A 64 11.11 -13.70 27.83
N ALA A 65 10.12 -13.29 27.05
CA ALA A 65 9.82 -11.90 26.81
C ALA A 65 9.18 -11.27 28.06
N THR A 66 9.64 -10.09 28.45
CA THR A 66 8.98 -9.32 29.50
C THR A 66 7.67 -8.74 29.00
N GLU A 67 6.80 -8.30 29.92
CA GLU A 67 5.56 -7.59 29.55
C GLU A 67 5.85 -6.36 28.68
N THR A 68 6.94 -5.63 28.98
CA THR A 68 7.40 -4.48 28.19
C THR A 68 7.81 -4.89 26.77
N ASP A 69 8.50 -6.02 26.60
CA ASP A 69 8.89 -6.52 25.28
C ASP A 69 7.67 -6.91 24.44
N ILE A 70 6.69 -7.56 25.08
CA ILE A 70 5.43 -7.96 24.45
C ILE A 70 4.66 -6.73 24.00
N GLU A 71 4.45 -5.76 24.89
CA GLU A 71 3.71 -4.53 24.58
C GLU A 71 4.39 -3.71 23.48
N THR A 72 5.72 -3.64 23.50
CA THR A 72 6.50 -2.99 22.44
C THR A 72 6.29 -3.68 21.09
N ASN A 73 6.32 -5.02 21.05
CA ASN A 73 6.10 -5.77 19.81
C ASN A 73 4.67 -5.59 19.28
N LEU A 74 3.65 -5.65 20.16
CA LEU A 74 2.25 -5.44 19.80
C LEU A 74 2.03 -4.02 19.24
N THR A 75 2.58 -3.00 19.91
CA THR A 75 2.53 -1.62 19.43
C THR A 75 3.14 -1.47 18.03
N LEU A 76 4.25 -2.16 17.75
CA LEU A 76 4.86 -2.14 16.41
C LEU A 76 3.96 -2.82 15.37
N LEU A 77 3.35 -3.97 15.70
CA LEU A 77 2.41 -4.68 14.84
C LEU A 77 1.19 -3.81 14.50
N ASP A 78 0.59 -3.19 15.51
CA ASP A 78 -0.58 -2.33 15.35
C ASP A 78 -0.24 -1.07 14.54
N ALA A 79 0.90 -0.43 14.82
CA ALA A 79 1.35 0.72 14.05
C ALA A 79 1.60 0.36 12.57
N HIS A 80 2.15 -0.83 12.28
CA HIS A 80 2.32 -1.30 10.91
C HIS A 80 0.97 -1.55 10.24
N ALA A 81 0.05 -2.27 10.90
CA ALA A 81 -1.29 -2.56 10.38
C ALA A 81 -2.10 -1.28 10.12
N GLN A 82 -2.02 -0.30 11.02
CA GLN A 82 -2.67 1.00 10.87
C GLN A 82 -2.14 1.74 9.64
N LYS A 83 -0.82 1.75 9.41
CA LYS A 83 -0.21 2.40 8.24
C LYS A 83 -0.59 1.73 6.93
N GLU A 84 -0.63 0.39 6.90
CA GLU A 84 -1.16 -0.36 5.76
C GLU A 84 -2.61 0.04 5.48
N ALA A 85 -3.48 0.01 6.49
CA ALA A 85 -4.89 0.35 6.36
C ALA A 85 -5.10 1.79 5.86
N LEU A 86 -4.34 2.77 6.36
CA LEU A 86 -4.43 4.17 5.93
C LEU A 86 -4.08 4.35 4.44
N ALA A 87 -3.06 3.65 3.95
CA ALA A 87 -2.69 3.69 2.54
C ALA A 87 -3.71 2.95 1.66
N ILE A 88 -4.17 1.77 2.08
CA ILE A 88 -5.23 1.02 1.37
C ILE A 88 -6.51 1.84 1.26
N GLN A 89 -6.94 2.47 2.36
CA GLN A 89 -8.12 3.31 2.38
C GLN A 89 -8.02 4.46 1.36
N GLN A 90 -6.87 5.12 1.25
CA GLN A 90 -6.67 6.18 0.26
C GLN A 90 -6.74 5.64 -1.18
N LEU A 91 -6.14 4.48 -1.45
CA LEU A 91 -6.20 3.84 -2.76
C LEU A 91 -7.65 3.46 -3.12
N TYR A 92 -8.37 2.77 -2.22
CA TYR A 92 -9.76 2.37 -2.45
C TYR A 92 -10.71 3.55 -2.56
N ALA A 93 -10.46 4.62 -1.81
CA ALA A 93 -11.23 5.85 -1.92
C ALA A 93 -11.01 6.57 -3.26
N THR A 94 -10.01 6.22 -4.06
CA THR A 94 -9.65 6.98 -5.26
C THR A 94 -9.69 6.16 -6.55
N VAL A 95 -9.63 4.84 -6.49
CA VAL A 95 -9.83 3.97 -7.67
C VAL A 95 -11.32 3.68 -7.96
N PRO A 96 -11.68 3.31 -9.21
CA PRO A 96 -13.01 2.76 -9.51
C PRO A 96 -13.30 1.47 -8.73
N ASN A 97 -14.57 1.20 -8.40
CA ASN A 97 -14.99 -0.03 -7.71
C ASN A 97 -14.55 -1.30 -8.47
N THR A 98 -14.56 -1.26 -9.80
CA THR A 98 -14.10 -2.38 -10.64
C THR A 98 -12.63 -2.70 -10.41
N VAL A 99 -11.77 -1.68 -10.28
CA VAL A 99 -10.35 -1.84 -9.95
C VAL A 99 -10.19 -2.31 -8.51
N MET A 100 -10.95 -1.76 -7.56
CA MET A 100 -10.94 -2.21 -6.16
C MET A 100 -11.23 -3.72 -6.05
N ILE A 101 -12.27 -4.21 -6.73
CA ILE A 101 -12.64 -5.64 -6.74
C ILE A 101 -11.52 -6.51 -7.33
N GLN A 102 -10.78 -6.04 -8.34
CA GLN A 102 -9.67 -6.77 -8.93
C GLN A 102 -8.46 -6.91 -8.00
N VAL A 103 -8.25 -5.94 -7.10
CA VAL A 103 -7.07 -5.89 -6.22
C VAL A 103 -7.37 -6.23 -4.76
N GLN A 104 -8.63 -6.42 -4.38
CA GLN A 104 -9.04 -6.61 -2.97
C GLN A 104 -8.43 -7.85 -2.28
N ASN A 105 -8.00 -8.85 -3.05
CA ASN A 105 -7.38 -10.07 -2.52
C ASN A 105 -5.88 -9.92 -2.23
N LYS A 106 -5.28 -8.76 -2.52
CA LYS A 106 -3.88 -8.48 -2.24
C LYS A 106 -3.72 -8.13 -0.75
N ARG A 107 -2.66 -8.66 -0.14
CA ARG A 107 -2.45 -8.61 1.33
C ARG A 107 -1.60 -7.43 1.80
N SER A 108 -1.11 -6.58 0.90
CA SER A 108 -0.28 -5.41 1.25
C SER A 108 -0.54 -4.24 0.31
N VAL A 109 -0.27 -3.03 0.79
CA VAL A 109 -0.31 -1.78 0.01
C VAL A 109 0.56 -1.91 -1.24
N SER A 110 1.79 -2.41 -1.12
CA SER A 110 2.69 -2.56 -2.27
C SER A 110 2.15 -3.53 -3.32
N ALA A 111 1.48 -4.61 -2.93
CA ALA A 111 0.86 -5.53 -3.88
C ALA A 111 -0.37 -4.93 -4.57
N ILE A 112 -1.20 -4.18 -3.83
CA ILE A 112 -2.34 -3.42 -4.38
C ILE A 112 -1.83 -2.38 -5.37
N TRP A 113 -0.83 -1.59 -4.97
CA TRP A 113 -0.26 -0.52 -5.77
C TRP A 113 0.35 -1.03 -7.08
N ARG A 114 1.17 -2.09 -7.02
CA ARG A 114 1.72 -2.74 -8.22
C ARG A 114 0.64 -3.25 -9.16
N ALA A 115 -0.45 -3.81 -8.62
CA ALA A 115 -1.57 -4.29 -9.43
C ALA A 115 -2.31 -3.13 -10.13
N ILE A 116 -2.53 -2.01 -9.42
CA ILE A 116 -3.11 -0.79 -10.03
C ILE A 116 -2.19 -0.26 -11.14
N CYS A 117 -0.88 -0.16 -10.89
CA CYS A 117 0.09 0.24 -11.92
C CYS A 117 0.01 -0.66 -13.14
N PHE A 118 0.01 -1.98 -12.96
CA PHE A 118 -0.07 -2.95 -14.05
C PHE A 118 -1.32 -2.76 -14.91
N ILE A 119 -2.49 -2.51 -14.31
CA ILE A 119 -3.76 -2.29 -15.03
C ILE A 119 -3.68 -1.07 -15.95
N TYR A 120 -3.02 0.01 -15.54
CA TYR A 120 -3.07 1.30 -16.25
C TYR A 120 -1.81 1.61 -17.08
N GLU A 121 -0.65 1.09 -16.71
CA GLU A 121 0.57 1.19 -17.53
C GLU A 121 0.42 0.36 -18.80
N GLY A 122 -0.07 -0.89 -18.70
CA GLY A 122 -0.33 -1.72 -19.88
C GLY A 122 -1.39 -1.13 -20.82
N LYS A 123 -2.38 -0.41 -20.29
CA LYS A 123 -3.38 0.31 -21.09
C LYS A 123 -2.82 1.59 -21.71
N SER A 124 -1.99 2.34 -21.00
CA SER A 124 -1.36 3.56 -21.52
C SER A 124 -0.49 3.25 -22.72
N ASP A 125 0.30 2.17 -22.68
CA ASP A 125 1.12 1.75 -23.81
C ASP A 125 0.25 1.37 -25.01
N MET A 126 -0.84 0.62 -24.80
CA MET A 126 -1.78 0.25 -25.87
C MET A 126 -2.49 1.47 -26.47
N VAL A 127 -2.89 2.43 -25.65
CA VAL A 127 -3.54 3.69 -26.09
C VAL A 127 -2.55 4.58 -26.84
N GLN A 128 -1.28 4.62 -26.44
CA GLN A 128 -0.24 5.34 -27.19
C GLN A 128 0.03 4.69 -28.55
N VAL A 129 0.09 3.36 -28.61
CA VAL A 129 0.23 2.62 -29.88
C VAL A 129 -0.97 2.86 -30.80
N ASP A 130 -2.20 2.79 -30.29
CA ASP A 130 -3.41 3.03 -31.08
C ASP A 130 -3.51 4.48 -31.58
N THR A 131 -3.16 5.45 -30.73
CA THR A 131 -3.10 6.86 -31.12
C THR A 131 -2.08 7.08 -32.23
N ARG A 132 -0.89 6.46 -32.13
CA ARG A 132 0.15 6.55 -33.15
C ARG A 132 -0.26 5.86 -34.46
N ALA A 133 -0.86 4.68 -34.37
CA ALA A 133 -1.34 3.95 -35.55
C ALA A 133 -2.38 4.77 -36.31
N ARG A 134 -3.31 5.43 -35.59
CA ARG A 134 -4.31 6.33 -36.19
C ARG A 134 -3.70 7.57 -36.82
N LEU A 135 -2.63 8.12 -36.25
CA LEU A 135 -1.89 9.24 -36.84
C LEU A 135 -1.04 8.84 -38.05
N GLN A 136 -0.64 7.58 -38.15
CA GLN A 136 0.13 7.03 -39.29
C GLN A 136 -0.75 6.52 -40.43
N SER A 137 -2.04 6.29 -40.17
CA SER A 137 -3.04 5.90 -41.18
C SER A 137 -3.85 7.09 -41.72
N MET A 138 -3.49 8.32 -41.34
CA MET A 138 -3.96 9.57 -41.93
C MET A 138 -2.93 10.08 -42.93
#